data_AF-A0A2A2FER2-F1
#
_entry.id   AF-A0A2A2FER2-F1
#
_cell.length_a   1.000
_cell.length_b   1.000
_cell.length_c   1.000
_cell.angle_alpha   90.00
_cell.angle_beta   90.00
_cell.angle_gamma   90.00
#
_symmetry.space_group_name_H-M   'P 1'
#
loop_
_entity.id
_entity.type
_entity.pdbx_description
1 polymer ?
#
loop_
_entity_poly.entity_id
_entity_poly.type
_entity_poly.pdbx_seq_one_letter_code
_entity_poly.pdbx_strand_id
1 'polypeptide(L)'
;MSSENALARLADDIATVIPTVDRDTEGQYGAGIGSEDEPRQVELLVEELQRHSSTYRETQLEVPYPDGSESCDLVLPDGTPVECKLLRYWRANGDPEDSMPKRVFSPFHEHTLLSDAQKLSESEFDRDGGLLGLFYERSDDDPETVDCLPGQYTAERLADKTARDIEYWFDIDVDVCGVAEFDGLQHPVQAQGAAITWKIQSGR
;
A
#
# COMPACT_ATOMS: atom_id res chain seq x y z
N MET A 1 17.12 -9.35 -9.80
CA MET A 1 16.24 -9.90 -8.74
C MET A 1 14.92 -10.25 -9.41
N SER A 2 14.15 -11.22 -8.91
CA SER A 2 12.76 -11.39 -9.38
C SER A 2 11.89 -10.30 -8.74
N SER A 3 10.81 -9.89 -9.41
CA SER A 3 9.87 -8.90 -8.88
C SER A 3 9.28 -9.31 -7.53
N GLU A 4 9.03 -10.60 -7.31
CA GLU A 4 8.60 -11.16 -6.01
C GLU A 4 9.59 -10.84 -4.88
N ASN A 5 10.90 -11.03 -5.11
CA ASN A 5 11.92 -10.69 -4.12
C ASN A 5 12.03 -9.17 -3.89
N ALA A 6 11.78 -8.36 -4.93
CA ALA A 6 11.79 -6.91 -4.81
C ALA A 6 10.60 -6.40 -4.00
N LEU A 7 9.41 -6.99 -4.20
CA LEU A 7 8.17 -6.64 -3.48
C LEU A 7 8.21 -7.09 -2.02
N ALA A 8 8.65 -8.33 -1.74
CA ALA A 8 8.85 -8.79 -0.37
C ALA A 8 9.80 -7.86 0.40
N ARG A 9 10.93 -7.51 -0.23
CA ARG A 9 11.89 -6.56 0.35
C ARG A 9 11.30 -5.16 0.52
N LEU A 10 10.48 -4.69 -0.43
CA LEU A 10 9.81 -3.39 -0.33
C LEU A 10 8.93 -3.33 0.93
N ALA A 11 8.17 -4.39 1.23
CA ALA A 11 7.36 -4.45 2.45
C ALA A 11 8.24 -4.30 3.71
N ASP A 12 9.29 -5.11 3.83
CA ASP A 12 10.21 -5.09 4.98
C ASP A 12 10.93 -3.75 5.15
N ASP A 13 11.44 -3.19 4.03
CA ASP A 13 12.18 -1.94 4.05
C ASP A 13 11.24 -0.75 4.36
N ILE A 14 9.98 -0.77 3.90
CA ILE A 14 8.95 0.22 4.31
C ILE A 14 8.65 0.13 5.80
N ALA A 15 8.36 -1.07 6.31
CA ALA A 15 8.07 -1.28 7.73
C ALA A 15 9.24 -0.82 8.62
N THR A 16 10.48 -0.91 8.11
CA THR A 16 11.68 -0.42 8.79
C THR A 16 11.77 1.11 8.83
N VAL A 17 11.44 1.81 7.74
CA VAL A 17 11.62 3.28 7.67
C VAL A 17 10.41 4.07 8.14
N ILE A 18 9.20 3.49 8.11
CA ILE A 18 7.97 4.21 8.42
C ILE A 18 7.96 4.88 9.82
N PRO A 19 8.54 4.31 10.91
CA PRO A 19 8.58 5.01 12.19
C PRO A 19 9.48 6.25 12.19
N THR A 20 10.48 6.31 11.31
CA THR A 20 11.32 7.51 11.14
C THR A 20 10.55 8.58 10.37
N VAL A 21 9.94 8.20 9.24
CA VAL A 21 9.10 9.11 8.45
C VAL A 21 7.96 9.68 9.30
N ASP A 22 7.29 8.80 10.04
CA ASP A 22 6.20 9.17 10.93
C ASP A 22 6.63 10.25 11.92
N ARG A 23 7.72 10.04 12.66
CA ARG A 23 8.24 10.98 13.66
C ARG A 23 8.50 12.38 13.08
N ASP A 24 9.00 12.43 11.84
CA ASP A 24 9.40 13.67 11.19
C ASP A 24 8.24 14.35 10.43
N THR A 25 7.04 13.78 10.47
CA THR A 25 5.85 14.32 9.78
C THR A 25 4.97 15.12 10.74
N GLU A 26 4.73 16.40 10.43
CA GLU A 26 3.85 17.28 11.24
C GLU A 26 2.36 17.08 10.98
N GLY A 27 1.99 16.63 9.77
CA GLY A 27 0.68 16.09 9.45
C GLY A 27 -0.50 17.08 9.40
N GLN A 28 -1.50 16.81 8.56
CA GLN A 28 -2.69 17.69 8.42
C GLN A 28 -3.65 17.61 9.60
N TYR A 29 -3.72 16.44 10.25
CA TYR A 29 -4.63 16.14 11.36
C TYR A 29 -3.88 15.84 12.68
N GLY A 30 -2.65 16.35 12.79
CA GLY A 30 -1.73 16.07 13.89
C GLY A 30 -0.50 15.33 13.39
N ALA A 31 0.55 15.35 14.21
CA ALA A 31 1.82 14.74 13.88
C ALA A 31 1.67 13.25 13.57
N GLY A 32 2.49 12.78 12.62
CA GLY A 32 2.52 11.40 12.15
C GLY A 32 2.08 11.23 10.71
N ILE A 33 2.65 10.23 10.05
CA ILE A 33 2.46 9.93 8.62
C ILE A 33 1.01 9.56 8.31
N GLY A 34 0.30 8.93 9.26
CA GLY A 34 -1.08 8.50 9.09
C GLY A 34 -2.06 9.63 8.74
N SER A 35 -1.72 10.86 9.12
CA SER A 35 -2.50 12.08 8.87
C SER A 35 -2.42 12.60 7.43
N GLU A 36 -1.45 12.16 6.65
CA GLU A 36 -1.27 12.54 5.25
C GLU A 36 -2.15 11.68 4.32
N ASP A 37 -2.34 12.16 3.09
CA ASP A 37 -2.99 11.39 2.03
C ASP A 37 -2.04 10.37 1.38
N GLU A 38 -2.61 9.44 0.62
CA GLU A 38 -1.88 8.31 0.03
C GLU A 38 -0.68 8.73 -0.84
N PRO A 39 -0.80 9.66 -1.81
CA PRO A 39 0.36 10.10 -2.60
C PRO A 39 1.47 10.67 -1.74
N ARG A 40 1.12 11.49 -0.73
CA ARG A 40 2.11 12.09 0.16
C ARG A 40 2.81 11.07 1.05
N GLN A 41 2.09 10.06 1.56
CA GLN A 41 2.71 8.97 2.33
C GLN A 41 3.70 8.18 1.47
N VAL A 42 3.33 7.85 0.23
CA VAL A 42 4.21 7.13 -0.71
C VAL A 42 5.47 7.96 -1.01
N GLU A 43 5.32 9.25 -1.30
CA GLU A 43 6.43 10.16 -1.54
C GLU A 43 7.42 10.18 -0.37
N LEU A 44 6.92 10.40 0.85
CA LEU A 44 7.74 10.47 2.06
C LEU A 44 8.48 9.15 2.34
N LEU A 45 7.81 8.00 2.16
CA LEU A 45 8.43 6.69 2.32
C LEU A 45 9.51 6.43 1.27
N VAL A 46 9.27 6.78 0.00
CA VAL A 46 10.27 6.60 -1.07
C VAL A 46 11.47 7.51 -0.85
N GLU A 47 11.28 8.77 -0.45
CA GLU A 47 12.38 9.67 -0.09
C GLU A 47 13.25 9.06 1.02
N GLU A 48 12.63 8.49 2.05
CA GLU A 48 13.36 7.92 3.18
C GLU A 48 14.10 6.63 2.79
N LEU A 49 13.45 5.75 2.02
CA LEU A 49 14.10 4.57 1.43
C LEU A 49 15.32 4.96 0.59
N GLN A 50 15.22 6.04 -0.21
CA GLN A 50 16.31 6.55 -1.03
C GLN A 50 17.48 7.11 -0.21
N ARG A 51 17.20 7.72 0.95
CA ARG A 51 18.24 8.19 1.90
C ARG A 51 18.97 7.03 2.57
N HIS A 52 18.24 5.96 2.91
CA HIS A 52 18.76 4.85 3.71
C HIS A 52 19.39 3.72 2.89
N SER A 53 18.98 3.53 1.64
CA SER A 53 19.40 2.40 0.83
C SER A 53 19.62 2.81 -0.62
N SER A 54 20.85 2.59 -1.11
CA SER A 54 21.18 2.77 -2.52
C SER A 54 20.37 1.88 -3.46
N THR A 55 19.69 0.86 -2.91
CA THR A 55 18.80 -0.04 -3.67
C THR A 55 17.64 0.73 -4.29
N TYR A 56 17.12 1.77 -3.63
CA TYR A 56 15.93 2.53 -4.06
C TYR A 56 16.28 3.84 -4.79
N ARG A 57 17.57 4.11 -5.02
CA ARG A 57 18.04 5.41 -5.54
C ARG A 57 17.41 5.81 -6.89
N GLU A 58 17.04 4.82 -7.69
CA GLU A 58 16.45 5.01 -9.03
C GLU A 58 14.93 4.77 -9.03
N THR A 59 14.30 4.65 -7.85
CA THR A 59 12.84 4.55 -7.74
C THR A 59 12.23 5.84 -8.26
N GLN A 60 11.25 5.71 -9.13
CA GLN A 60 10.52 6.84 -9.73
C GLN A 60 9.08 6.85 -9.22
N LEU A 61 8.53 8.04 -9.04
CA LEU A 61 7.13 8.26 -8.67
C LEU A 61 6.34 8.77 -9.88
N GLU A 62 5.04 8.51 -9.90
CA GLU A 62 4.08 9.00 -10.90
C GLU A 62 4.53 8.77 -12.36
N VAL A 63 5.04 7.57 -12.65
CA VAL A 63 5.56 7.23 -13.99
C VAL A 63 4.41 7.01 -14.95
N PRO A 64 4.35 7.70 -16.11
CA PRO A 64 3.28 7.50 -17.08
C PRO A 64 3.16 6.04 -17.52
N TYR A 65 1.93 5.53 -17.59
CA TYR A 65 1.66 4.24 -18.20
C TYR A 65 2.08 4.27 -19.69
N PRO A 66 2.70 3.21 -20.23
CA PRO A 66 3.06 3.14 -21.65
C PRO A 66 1.88 3.40 -22.61
N ASP A 67 0.66 2.98 -22.20
CA ASP A 67 -0.51 2.92 -23.06
C ASP A 67 -1.61 3.92 -22.68
N GLY A 68 -1.32 4.89 -21.82
CA GLY A 68 -2.34 5.72 -21.19
C GLY A 68 -1.92 7.15 -20.88
N SER A 69 -2.91 7.95 -20.48
CA SER A 69 -2.70 9.31 -19.97
C SER A 69 -2.52 9.37 -18.45
N GLU A 70 -2.63 8.23 -17.78
CA GLU A 70 -2.49 8.10 -16.34
C GLU A 70 -1.06 7.70 -15.97
N SER A 71 -0.72 7.83 -14.70
CA SER A 71 0.56 7.42 -14.14
C SER A 71 0.40 6.26 -13.17
N CYS A 72 1.42 5.41 -13.10
CA CYS A 72 1.64 4.41 -12.07
C CYS A 72 2.34 5.07 -10.88
N ASP A 73 1.91 4.75 -9.67
CA ASP A 73 2.35 5.43 -8.45
C ASP A 73 3.86 5.38 -8.26
N LEU A 74 4.48 4.21 -8.48
CA LEU A 74 5.93 4.10 -8.47
C LEU A 74 6.48 2.99 -9.36
N VAL A 75 7.71 3.16 -9.83
CA VAL A 75 8.48 2.12 -10.52
C VAL A 75 9.76 1.87 -9.75
N LEU A 76 9.95 0.61 -9.32
CA LEU A 76 11.15 0.18 -8.61
C LEU A 76 12.37 0.16 -9.56
N PRO A 77 13.60 0.18 -9.02
CA PRO A 77 14.82 0.26 -9.84
C PRO A 77 15.06 -0.91 -10.79
N ASP A 78 14.42 -2.06 -10.55
CA ASP A 78 14.46 -3.20 -11.47
C ASP A 78 13.41 -3.13 -12.60
N GLY A 79 12.62 -2.05 -12.61
CA GLY A 79 11.56 -1.77 -13.57
C GLY A 79 10.17 -2.27 -13.16
N THR A 80 10.01 -2.84 -11.97
CA THR A 80 8.69 -3.32 -11.49
C THR A 80 7.75 -2.13 -11.23
N PRO A 81 6.63 -2.01 -11.96
CA PRO A 81 5.62 -0.99 -11.69
C PRO A 81 4.77 -1.39 -10.48
N VAL A 82 4.45 -0.45 -9.60
CA VAL A 82 3.72 -0.70 -8.35
C VAL A 82 2.64 0.37 -8.14
N GLU A 83 1.39 -0.05 -8.01
CA GLU A 83 0.28 0.81 -7.57
C GLU A 83 0.10 0.73 -6.06
N CYS A 84 -0.14 1.87 -5.44
CA CYS A 84 -0.22 2.02 -4.00
C CYS A 84 -1.68 2.16 -3.54
N LYS A 85 -1.95 1.71 -2.32
CA LYS A 85 -3.23 1.94 -1.68
C LYS A 85 -3.14 2.09 -0.19
N LEU A 86 -3.82 3.10 0.34
CA LEU A 86 -4.00 3.32 1.76
C LEU A 86 -5.18 2.47 2.25
N LEU A 87 -4.87 1.53 3.13
CA LEU A 87 -5.79 0.52 3.64
C LEU A 87 -6.13 0.83 5.09
N ARG A 88 -6.98 1.85 5.30
CA ARG A 88 -7.40 2.26 6.64
C ARG A 88 -8.91 2.18 6.81
N TYR A 89 -9.36 1.58 7.90
CA TYR A 89 -10.77 1.55 8.29
C TYR A 89 -11.19 2.78 9.11
N TRP A 90 -10.21 3.54 9.62
CA TRP A 90 -10.39 4.80 10.32
C TRP A 90 -9.50 5.87 9.72
N ARG A 91 -10.03 7.08 9.65
CA ARG A 91 -9.28 8.28 9.26
C ARG A 91 -8.46 8.78 10.44
N ALA A 92 -7.51 9.67 10.14
CA ALA A 92 -6.68 10.30 11.17
C ALA A 92 -7.50 11.09 12.22
N ASN A 93 -8.69 11.57 11.88
CA ASN A 93 -9.57 12.23 12.85
C ASN A 93 -10.39 11.25 13.73
N GLY A 94 -10.22 9.93 13.57
CA GLY A 94 -10.96 8.89 14.30
C GLY A 94 -12.26 8.45 13.62
N ASP A 95 -12.74 9.17 12.61
CA ASP A 95 -13.97 8.80 11.90
C ASP A 95 -13.77 7.50 11.09
N PRO A 96 -14.81 6.64 10.98
CA PRO A 96 -14.79 5.51 10.06
C PRO A 96 -14.53 5.94 8.61
N GLU A 97 -13.70 5.18 7.90
CA GLU A 97 -13.52 5.31 6.45
C GLU A 97 -14.48 4.37 5.72
N ASP A 98 -15.72 4.82 5.60
CA ASP A 98 -16.79 4.05 4.93
C ASP A 98 -16.49 3.73 3.46
N SER A 99 -15.59 4.48 2.82
CA SER A 99 -15.22 4.24 1.42
C SER A 99 -14.16 3.16 1.24
N MET A 100 -13.48 2.70 2.31
CA MET A 100 -12.40 1.71 2.21
C MET A 100 -12.85 0.42 1.52
N PRO A 101 -13.95 -0.26 1.92
CA PRO A 101 -14.37 -1.49 1.25
C PRO A 101 -14.63 -1.30 -0.25
N LYS A 102 -15.17 -0.13 -0.63
CA LYS A 102 -15.39 0.23 -2.03
C LYS A 102 -14.07 0.44 -2.78
N ARG A 103 -13.14 1.19 -2.20
CA ARG A 103 -11.83 1.52 -2.81
C ARG A 103 -10.89 0.30 -2.88
N VAL A 104 -11.12 -0.72 -2.06
CA VAL A 104 -10.24 -1.90 -2.02
C VAL A 104 -10.84 -3.09 -2.75
N PHE A 105 -12.14 -3.36 -2.61
CA PHE A 105 -12.75 -4.63 -3.06
C PHE A 105 -13.82 -4.48 -4.15
N SER A 106 -14.06 -3.28 -4.68
CA SER A 106 -15.08 -3.13 -5.72
C SER A 106 -14.50 -3.35 -7.11
N PRO A 107 -14.94 -4.38 -7.86
CA PRO A 107 -14.50 -4.59 -9.25
C PRO A 107 -15.25 -3.70 -10.24
N PHE A 108 -16.19 -2.89 -9.77
CA PHE A 108 -17.10 -2.09 -10.62
C PHE A 108 -16.77 -0.60 -10.63
N HIS A 109 -15.65 -0.21 -10.00
CA HIS A 109 -15.20 1.17 -9.92
C HIS A 109 -13.75 1.27 -10.36
N GLU A 110 -13.40 2.42 -10.93
CA GLU A 110 -12.03 2.78 -11.27
C GLU A 110 -11.27 3.24 -10.03
N HIS A 111 -9.93 3.17 -10.09
CA HIS A 111 -9.00 3.52 -9.01
C HIS A 111 -9.26 2.76 -7.71
N THR A 112 -9.67 1.50 -7.83
CA THR A 112 -9.73 0.54 -6.72
C THR A 112 -8.53 -0.38 -6.76
N LEU A 113 -8.15 -0.95 -5.61
CA LEU A 113 -7.01 -1.88 -5.57
C LEU A 113 -7.20 -3.06 -6.56
N LEU A 114 -8.44 -3.51 -6.75
CA LEU A 114 -8.81 -4.52 -7.74
C LEU A 114 -8.59 -4.02 -9.19
N SER A 115 -9.15 -2.87 -9.54
CA SER A 115 -9.00 -2.32 -10.91
C SER A 115 -7.57 -1.91 -11.23
N ASP A 116 -6.81 -1.47 -10.22
CA ASP A 116 -5.40 -1.10 -10.36
C ASP A 116 -4.56 -2.35 -10.68
N ALA A 117 -4.88 -3.49 -10.06
CA ALA A 117 -4.29 -4.80 -10.40
C ALA A 117 -4.58 -5.21 -11.84
N GLN A 118 -5.83 -5.06 -12.29
CA GLN A 118 -6.23 -5.34 -13.67
C GLN A 118 -5.43 -4.46 -14.65
N LYS A 119 -5.37 -3.15 -14.37
CA LYS A 119 -4.66 -2.18 -15.20
C LYS A 119 -3.17 -2.51 -15.33
N LEU A 120 -2.51 -2.86 -14.22
CA LEU A 120 -1.12 -3.31 -14.23
C LEU A 120 -0.92 -4.57 -15.08
N SER A 121 -1.80 -5.56 -14.92
CA SER A 121 -1.74 -6.82 -15.70
C SER A 121 -1.90 -6.60 -17.21
N GLU A 122 -2.74 -5.64 -17.59
CA GLU A 122 -3.03 -5.30 -18.99
C GLU A 122 -2.03 -4.30 -19.60
N SER A 123 -1.15 -3.70 -18.80
CA SER A 123 -0.21 -2.68 -19.26
C SER A 123 0.96 -3.24 -20.07
N GLU A 124 1.55 -2.40 -20.95
CA GLU A 124 2.74 -2.74 -21.73
C GLU A 124 4.06 -2.58 -20.94
N PHE A 125 4.03 -2.49 -19.60
CA PHE A 125 5.27 -2.51 -18.82
C PHE A 125 6.07 -3.81 -19.08
N ASP A 126 7.40 -3.70 -19.09
CA ASP A 126 8.31 -4.81 -19.40
C ASP A 126 8.46 -5.85 -18.28
N ARG A 127 7.81 -5.61 -17.13
CA ARG A 127 7.89 -6.42 -15.92
C ARG A 127 6.50 -6.73 -15.40
N ASP A 128 6.39 -7.86 -14.69
CA ASP A 128 5.26 -8.15 -13.81
C ASP A 128 5.04 -6.96 -12.86
N GLY A 129 3.78 -6.62 -12.61
CA GLY A 129 3.40 -5.52 -11.74
C GLY A 129 3.38 -5.92 -10.27
N GLY A 130 3.19 -4.92 -9.41
CA GLY A 130 2.96 -5.13 -7.99
C GLY A 130 1.94 -4.17 -7.40
N LEU A 131 1.44 -4.52 -6.23
CA LEU A 131 0.62 -3.63 -5.42
C LEU A 131 1.32 -3.39 -4.08
N LEU A 132 1.19 -2.19 -3.54
CA LEU A 132 1.62 -1.82 -2.19
C LEU A 132 0.42 -1.32 -1.38
N GLY A 133 0.06 -2.05 -0.33
CA GLY A 133 -0.95 -1.66 0.63
C GLY A 133 -0.32 -1.12 1.91
N LEU A 134 -0.63 0.12 2.28
CA LEU A 134 -0.31 0.67 3.59
C LEU A 134 -1.51 0.47 4.52
N PHE A 135 -1.48 -0.62 5.28
CA PHE A 135 -2.52 -0.96 6.23
C PHE A 135 -2.27 -0.29 7.58
N TYR A 136 -3.30 0.36 8.11
CA TYR A 136 -3.28 0.89 9.48
C TYR A 136 -4.33 0.15 10.31
N GLU A 137 -3.85 -0.44 11.40
CA GLU A 137 -4.73 -0.95 12.44
C GLU A 137 -5.15 0.22 13.33
N ARG A 138 -6.35 0.13 13.91
CA ARG A 138 -6.74 1.08 14.94
C ARG A 138 -5.92 0.81 16.19
N SER A 139 -5.34 1.86 16.75
CA SER A 139 -4.60 1.77 18.01
C SER A 139 -5.48 1.25 19.16
N ASP A 140 -4.93 0.33 19.96
CA ASP A 140 -5.54 -0.15 21.20
C ASP A 140 -5.72 0.98 22.25
N ASP A 141 -4.91 2.04 22.15
CA ASP A 141 -4.90 3.19 23.06
C ASP A 141 -5.89 4.30 22.66
N ASP A 142 -6.68 4.10 21.59
CA ASP A 142 -7.71 5.07 21.18
C ASP A 142 -8.83 5.15 22.26
N PRO A 143 -9.10 6.34 22.84
CA PRO A 143 -10.10 6.50 23.90
C PRO A 143 -11.53 6.18 23.45
N GLU A 144 -11.82 6.16 22.15
CA GLU A 144 -13.10 5.71 21.62
C GLU A 144 -13.10 4.20 21.33
N THR A 145 -13.46 3.40 22.33
CA THR A 145 -13.73 1.96 22.12
C THR A 145 -14.91 1.78 21.17
N VAL A 146 -14.64 1.38 19.94
CA VAL A 146 -15.68 0.83 19.05
C VAL A 146 -15.79 -0.65 19.35
N ASP A 147 -16.94 -1.06 19.90
CA ASP A 147 -17.29 -2.43 20.32
C ASP A 147 -17.15 -3.51 19.22
N CYS A 148 -16.74 -3.12 18.02
CA CYS A 148 -16.60 -3.95 16.84
C CYS A 148 -15.36 -3.52 16.04
N LEU A 149 -14.15 -3.75 16.57
CA LEU A 149 -13.05 -4.19 15.71
C LEU A 149 -13.25 -5.70 15.54
N PRO A 150 -14.03 -6.17 14.54
CA PRO A 150 -14.07 -7.60 14.31
C PRO A 150 -12.63 -8.02 13.99
N GLY A 151 -12.13 -9.07 14.66
CA GLY A 151 -10.83 -9.72 14.39
C GLY A 151 -10.73 -10.35 12.99
N GLN A 152 -11.34 -9.70 12.00
CA GLN A 152 -11.36 -9.98 10.58
C GLN A 152 -10.61 -8.94 9.76
N TYR A 153 -10.09 -7.89 10.40
CA TYR A 153 -9.35 -6.80 9.77
C TYR A 153 -7.86 -6.84 10.15
N THR A 154 -7.22 -7.99 9.95
CA THR A 154 -5.75 -8.10 10.07
C THR A 154 -5.10 -7.90 8.71
N ALA A 155 -3.82 -7.55 8.69
CA ALA A 155 -3.04 -7.39 7.48
C ALA A 155 -3.05 -8.66 6.61
N GLU A 156 -2.93 -9.85 7.21
CA GLU A 156 -2.92 -11.13 6.50
C GLU A 156 -4.27 -11.45 5.88
N ARG A 157 -5.37 -11.20 6.60
CA ARG A 157 -6.71 -11.42 6.05
C ARG A 157 -6.99 -10.48 4.88
N LEU A 158 -6.51 -9.25 4.97
CA LEU A 158 -6.60 -8.28 3.89
C LEU A 158 -5.76 -8.73 2.69
N ALA A 159 -4.51 -9.17 2.94
CA ALA A 159 -3.61 -9.74 1.93
C ALA A 159 -4.25 -10.89 1.16
N ASP A 160 -4.70 -11.92 1.87
CA ASP A 160 -5.32 -13.13 1.30
C ASP A 160 -6.61 -12.82 0.55
N LYS A 161 -7.45 -11.95 1.13
CA LYS A 161 -8.73 -11.61 0.52
C LYS A 161 -8.53 -10.83 -0.78
N THR A 162 -7.64 -9.84 -0.78
CA THR A 162 -7.35 -9.06 -1.99
C THR A 162 -6.86 -9.95 -3.13
N ALA A 163 -5.92 -10.86 -2.86
CA ALA A 163 -5.43 -11.80 -3.88
C ALA A 163 -6.58 -12.65 -4.47
N ARG A 164 -7.40 -13.27 -3.61
CA ARG A 164 -8.57 -14.07 -4.04
C ARG A 164 -9.59 -13.27 -4.83
N ASP A 165 -9.84 -12.03 -4.45
CA ASP A 165 -10.80 -11.17 -5.15
C ASP A 165 -10.25 -10.79 -6.54
N ILE A 166 -8.96 -10.47 -6.69
CA ILE A 166 -8.35 -10.18 -7.99
C ILE A 166 -8.44 -11.41 -8.91
N GLU A 167 -8.01 -12.58 -8.42
CA GLU A 167 -8.11 -13.85 -9.15
C GLU A 167 -9.56 -14.13 -9.58
N TYR A 168 -10.51 -13.97 -8.66
CA TYR A 168 -11.92 -14.27 -8.92
C TYR A 168 -12.56 -13.34 -9.96
N TRP A 169 -12.27 -12.03 -9.90
CA TRP A 169 -12.93 -11.04 -10.75
C TRP A 169 -12.28 -10.87 -12.11
N PHE A 170 -10.96 -11.08 -12.22
CA PHE A 170 -10.20 -10.76 -13.42
C PHE A 170 -9.39 -11.91 -14.01
N ASP A 171 -9.37 -13.08 -13.36
CA ASP A 171 -8.58 -14.25 -13.81
C ASP A 171 -7.08 -13.93 -13.95
N ILE A 172 -6.56 -13.18 -12.98
CA ILE A 172 -5.14 -12.75 -12.90
C ILE A 172 -4.47 -13.49 -11.74
N ASP A 173 -3.34 -14.13 -12.01
CA ASP A 173 -2.52 -14.78 -10.98
C ASP A 173 -1.87 -13.71 -10.07
N VAL A 174 -2.15 -13.81 -8.76
CA VAL A 174 -1.66 -12.87 -7.75
C VAL A 174 -1.05 -13.58 -6.56
N ASP A 175 0.20 -13.23 -6.24
CA ASP A 175 0.90 -13.79 -5.09
C ASP A 175 1.12 -12.72 -4.01
N VAL A 176 0.75 -13.02 -2.76
CA VAL A 176 1.15 -12.19 -1.61
C VAL A 176 2.65 -12.35 -1.39
N CYS A 177 3.41 -11.27 -1.57
CA CYS A 177 4.87 -11.28 -1.50
C CYS A 177 5.40 -10.96 -0.10
N GLY A 178 4.73 -10.05 0.62
CA GLY A 178 5.16 -9.63 1.95
C GLY A 178 4.03 -9.00 2.74
N VAL A 179 4.03 -9.28 4.04
CA VAL A 179 3.23 -8.60 5.07
C VAL A 179 4.20 -8.26 6.19
N ALA A 180 4.62 -7.00 6.25
CA ALA A 180 5.60 -6.53 7.20
C ALA A 180 4.95 -5.53 8.17
N GLU A 181 4.81 -5.94 9.43
CA GLU A 181 4.20 -5.12 10.47
C GLU A 181 5.13 -4.00 10.93
N PHE A 182 4.53 -2.88 11.33
CA PHE A 182 5.20 -1.76 11.97
C PHE A 182 4.35 -1.23 13.12
N ASP A 183 5.02 -0.67 14.13
CA ASP A 183 4.38 -0.10 15.32
C ASP A 183 5.10 1.17 15.81
N GLY A 184 4.61 1.75 16.90
CA GLY A 184 5.25 2.87 17.57
C GLY A 184 5.13 4.20 16.81
N LEU A 185 4.16 4.32 15.91
CA LEU A 185 3.86 5.58 15.22
C LEU A 185 3.21 6.57 16.20
N GLN A 186 3.48 7.85 16.00
CA GLN A 186 3.09 8.92 16.93
C GLN A 186 1.60 9.30 16.85
N HIS A 187 0.94 8.98 15.72
CA HIS A 187 -0.46 9.34 15.52
C HIS A 187 -1.39 8.42 16.36
N PRO A 188 -2.25 8.96 17.23
CA PRO A 188 -2.98 8.16 18.23
C PRO A 188 -3.96 7.14 17.63
N VAL A 189 -4.54 7.41 16.46
CA VAL A 189 -5.47 6.48 15.78
C VAL A 189 -4.72 5.42 14.97
N GLN A 190 -3.52 5.74 14.48
CA GLN A 190 -2.78 5.00 13.46
C GLN A 190 -1.37 4.70 13.96
N ALA A 191 -1.30 4.13 15.17
CA ALA A 191 -0.05 3.87 15.89
C ALA A 191 0.71 2.64 15.35
N GLN A 192 0.01 1.75 14.65
CA GLN A 192 0.55 0.49 14.13
C GLN A 192 -0.17 0.06 12.85
N GLY A 193 0.42 -0.89 12.14
CA GLY A 193 -0.08 -1.34 10.85
C GLY A 193 0.85 -2.32 10.15
N ALA A 194 0.69 -2.45 8.83
CA ALA A 194 1.56 -3.28 8.01
C ALA A 194 1.73 -2.73 6.59
N ALA A 195 2.91 -2.94 6.02
CA ALA A 195 3.14 -2.83 4.59
C ALA A 195 2.84 -4.19 3.94
N ILE A 196 1.89 -4.22 3.01
CA ILE A 196 1.47 -5.43 2.32
C ILE A 196 1.85 -5.30 0.85
N THR A 197 2.46 -6.32 0.28
CA THR A 197 2.77 -6.33 -1.16
C THR A 197 2.23 -7.56 -1.85
N TRP A 198 1.78 -7.37 -3.08
CA TRP A 198 1.32 -8.42 -3.97
C TRP A 198 2.06 -8.32 -5.30
N LYS A 199 2.35 -9.46 -5.92
CA LYS A 199 2.84 -9.55 -7.29
C LYS A 199 1.68 -9.84 -8.21
N ILE A 200 1.61 -9.12 -9.32
CA ILE A 200 0.63 -9.29 -10.39
C ILE A 200 1.36 -9.86 -11.60
N GLN A 201 0.99 -11.05 -12.05
CA GLN A 201 1.56 -11.61 -13.26
C GLN A 201 0.97 -10.92 -14.49
N SER A 202 1.82 -10.43 -15.39
CA SER A 202 1.33 -9.83 -16.64
C SER A 202 0.76 -10.92 -17.56
N GLY A 203 -0.43 -10.69 -18.12
CA GLY A 203 -1.14 -11.63 -18.98
C GLY A 203 -0.58 -11.79 -20.40
N ARG A 204 0.73 -12.05 -20.55
CA ARG A 204 1.40 -12.27 -21.85
C ARG A 204 1.44 -13.74 -22.27
#